data_AF-A0A2N6VJM9-F1
#
_entry.id   AF-A0A2N6VJM9-F1
#
_cell.length_a   1.000
_cell.length_b   1.000
_cell.length_c   1.000
_cell.angle_alpha   90.00
_cell.angle_beta   90.00
_cell.angle_gamma   90.00
#
_symmetry.space_group_name_H-M   'P 1'
#
loop_
_entity.id
_entity.type
_entity.pdbx_description
1 polymer ?
#
loop_
_entity_poly.entity_id
_entity_poly.type
_entity_poly.pdbx_seq_one_letter_code
_entity_poly.pdbx_strand_id
1 'polypeptide(L)' 'ATTAYSAHIARPGKDCTLVAYGPLVPQALDAAAAAAEEGVDLEVIDLRGLNPIGFPV' A
#
# COMPACT_ATOMS: atom_id res chain seq x y z
N ALA A 1 13.76 10.73 9.92
CA ALA A 1 12.85 11.85 9.57
C ALA A 1 11.95 11.40 8.45
N THR A 2 10.64 11.38 8.66
CA THR A 2 9.65 11.01 7.63
C THR A 2 9.64 12.11 6.57
N THR A 3 10.22 11.84 5.41
CA THR A 3 10.21 12.79 4.29
C THR A 3 8.85 12.74 3.58
N ALA A 4 8.55 13.71 2.72
CA ALA A 4 7.31 13.69 1.91
C ALA A 4 7.16 12.40 1.06
N TYR A 5 8.28 11.71 0.79
CA TYR A 5 8.36 10.50 -0.05
C TYR A 5 8.41 9.19 0.75
N SER A 6 8.24 9.21 2.07
CA SER A 6 8.16 7.96 2.83
C SER A 6 6.92 7.16 2.44
N ALA A 7 7.08 5.84 2.29
CA ALA A 7 5.95 4.93 2.14
C ALA A 7 4.97 5.08 3.31
N HIS A 8 3.68 4.85 3.05
CA HIS A 8 2.66 4.90 4.09
C HIS A 8 1.59 3.84 3.87
N ILE A 9 0.96 3.42 4.96
CA ILE A 9 -0.17 2.50 4.95
C ILE A 9 -1.40 3.29 4.50
N ALA A 10 -1.90 3.01 3.30
CA ALA A 10 -3.11 3.61 2.74
C ALA A 10 -4.37 2.88 3.24
N ARG A 11 -4.27 1.57 3.49
CA ARG A 11 -5.31 0.74 4.10
C ARG A 11 -4.63 -0.31 4.99
N PRO A 12 -4.98 -0.45 6.28
CA PRO A 12 -4.47 -1.53 7.11
C PRO A 12 -5.06 -2.87 6.66
N GLY A 13 -4.35 -3.97 6.90
CA GLY A 13 -4.83 -5.33 6.69
C GLY A 13 -3.88 -6.33 7.34
N LYS A 14 -4.21 -7.62 7.29
CA LYS A 14 -3.49 -8.66 8.04
C LYS A 14 -3.15 -9.91 7.25
N ASP A 15 -3.83 -10.16 6.13
CA ASP A 15 -3.70 -11.43 5.43
C ASP A 15 -2.60 -11.38 4.34
N CYS A 16 -2.40 -10.22 3.70
CA CYS A 16 -1.31 -9.97 2.74
C CYS A 16 -1.12 -8.46 2.51
N THR A 17 0.08 -8.06 2.08
CA THR A 17 0.42 -6.66 1.77
C THR A 17 0.52 -6.45 0.25
N LEU A 18 -0.32 -5.55 -0.29
CA LEU A 18 -0.24 -4.99 -1.63
C LEU A 18 0.58 -3.71 -1.60
N VAL A 19 1.71 -3.72 -2.32
CA VAL A 19 2.58 -2.55 -2.48
C VAL A 19 2.32 -1.93 -3.85
N ALA A 20 1.89 -0.67 -3.87
CA ALA A 20 1.62 0.09 -5.08
C ALA A 20 2.28 1.48 -5.03
N TYR A 21 2.30 2.15 -6.18
CA TYR A 21 2.77 3.53 -6.28
C TYR A 21 2.04 4.28 -7.39
N GLY A 22 1.87 5.59 -7.20
CA GLY A 22 1.31 6.48 -8.21
C GLY A 22 -0.08 6.02 -8.70
N PRO A 23 -0.34 6.03 -10.02
CA PRO A 23 -1.67 5.72 -10.57
C PRO A 23 -2.18 4.29 -10.35
N LEU A 24 -1.41 3.37 -9.75
CA LEU A 24 -1.90 2.02 -9.41
C LEU A 24 -2.45 1.92 -7.98
N VAL A 25 -2.24 2.94 -7.15
CA VAL A 25 -2.72 2.93 -5.75
C VAL A 25 -4.26 2.83 -5.66
N PRO A 26 -5.06 3.57 -6.45
CA PRO A 26 -6.51 3.42 -6.44
C PRO A 26 -6.96 1.99 -6.78
N GLN A 27 -6.32 1.36 -7.77
CA GLN A 27 -6.62 0.00 -8.21
C GLN A 27 -6.26 -1.03 -7.14
N ALA A 28 -5.18 -0.80 -6.38
CA ALA A 28 -4.83 -1.63 -5.23
C ALA A 28 -5.87 -1.50 -4.10
N LEU A 29 -6.43 -0.31 -3.88
CA LEU A 29 -7.50 -0.08 -2.92
C LEU A 29 -8.82 -0.74 -3.37
N ASP A 30 -9.17 -0.64 -4.65
CA ASP A 30 -10.34 -1.31 -5.23
C ASP A 30 -10.21 -2.84 -5.12
N ALA A 31 -9.02 -3.39 -5.39
CA ALA A 31 -8.73 -4.81 -5.22
C ALA A 31 -8.83 -5.24 -3.74
N ALA A 32 -8.33 -4.43 -2.81
CA ALA A 32 -8.45 -4.70 -1.38
C ALA A 32 -9.90 -4.63 -0.87
N ALA A 33 -10.73 -3.75 -1.46
CA ALA A 33 -12.16 -3.71 -1.18
C ALA A 33 -12.88 -4.97 -1.68
N ALA A 34 -12.61 -5.40 -2.92
CA ALA A 34 -13.18 -6.63 -3.47
C ALA A 34 -12.74 -7.89 -2.68
N ALA A 35 -11.44 -7.98 -2.33
CA ALA A 35 -10.93 -9.08 -1.53
C ALA A 35 -11.59 -9.17 -0.14
N ALA A 36 -11.94 -8.03 0.47
CA ALA A 36 -12.62 -8.00 1.75
C ALA A 36 -14.04 -8.59 1.68
N GLU A 37 -14.72 -8.51 0.53
CA GLU A 37 -16.01 -9.17 0.29
C GLU A 37 -15.88 -10.71 0.32
N GLU A 38 -14.70 -11.23 -0.02
CA GLU A 38 -14.34 -12.65 0.05
C GLU A 38 -13.69 -13.05 1.38
N GLY A 39 -13.63 -12.13 2.36
CA GLY A 39 -13.08 -12.37 3.68
C GLY A 39 -11.55 -12.28 3.77
N VAL A 40 -10.89 -11.73 2.76
CA VAL A 40 -9.44 -11.50 2.73
C VAL A 40 -9.14 -10.01 3.02
N ASP A 41 -8.37 -9.75 4.07
CA ASP A 41 -8.05 -8.41 4.55
C ASP A 41 -6.65 -7.95 4.13
N LEU A 42 -6.58 -7.21 3.01
CA LEU A 42 -5.33 -6.79 2.37
C LEU A 42 -4.82 -5.45 2.90
N GLU A 43 -3.59 -5.42 3.42
CA GLU A 43 -2.89 -4.16 3.67
C GLU A 43 -2.49 -3.52 2.34
N VAL A 44 -2.70 -2.22 2.18
CA VAL A 44 -2.24 -1.47 1.01
C VAL A 44 -1.21 -0.45 1.45
N ILE A 45 0.00 -0.58 0.90
CA ILE A 45 1.10 0.38 1.08
C ILE A 45 1.25 1.19 -0.20
N ASP A 46 1.15 2.52 -0.09
CA ASP A 46 1.60 3.44 -1.14
C ASP A 46 3.04 3.86 -0.87
N LEU A 47 3.94 3.45 -1.77
CA LEU A 47 5.37 3.72 -1.68
C LEU A 47 5.72 5.20 -1.77
N ARG A 48 4.92 6.02 -2.47
CA ARG A 48 5.20 7.43 -2.84
C ARG A 48 6.47 7.70 -3.66
N GLY A 49 7.53 6.91 -3.52
CA GLY A 49 8.80 7.04 -4.25
C GLY A 49 9.51 5.70 -4.43
N LEU A 50 10.16 5.53 -5.58
CA LEU A 50 10.95 4.33 -5.91
C LEU A 50 12.44 4.49 -5.62
N ASN A 51 12.95 5.73 -5.53
CA ASN A 51 14.35 6.00 -5.27
C ASN A 51 14.51 7.31 -4.46
N PRO A 52 15.04 7.27 -3.23
CA PRO A 52 15.32 6.05 -2.47
C PRO A 52 14.01 5.29 -2.17
N ILE A 53 14.05 3.96 -2.29
CA ILE A 53 12.90 3.13 -1.94
C ILE A 53 12.77 3.06 -0.41
N GLY A 54 11.54 3.02 0.10
CA GLY A 54 11.19 3.21 1.51
C GLY A 54 11.61 2.10 2.49
N PHE A 55 12.73 1.41 2.27
CA PHE A 55 13.28 0.49 3.26
C PHE A 55 13.79 1.26 4.50
N PRO A 56 13.65 0.70 5.71
CA PRO A 56 14.32 1.24 6.87
C PRO A 56 15.83 1.20 6.64
N VAL A 57 16.48 2.35 6.84
CA VAL A 57 17.95 2.48 6.88
C VAL A 57 18.48 2.22 8.28
#